data_AF-A0A2N7QGH1-F1
#
_entry.id   AF-A0A2N7QGH1-F1
#
_cell.length_a   1.000
_cell.length_b   1.000
_cell.length_c   1.000
_cell.angle_alpha   90.00
_cell.angle_beta   90.00
_cell.angle_gamma   90.00
#
_symmetry.space_group_name_H-M   'P 1'
#
loop_
_entity.id
_entity.type
_entity.pdbx_description
1 polymer ?
#
loop_
_entity_poly.entity_id
_entity_poly.type
_entity_poly.pdbx_seq_one_letter_code
_entity_poly.pdbx_strand_id
1 'polypeptide(L)'
;MDYGEKSSEFLENVLEMRRYEKNYFLYHNKSDFENLKNYFVKSKDLFELLKPQFIKLNPEIKVDKMEKNFISYGNLLNALTNLNPKDRYILKIEEKIRNYGSEISKFAESIKIKEKFILTNYIRSAKNLFLFFSLFLSLFALTGLLFWYKLLISSLNTLEIEVKKILSGKSKEAIVPPEFQHFIDTFKKT
;
A
#
# COMPACT_ATOMS: atom_id res chain seq x y z
N MET A 1 11.29 4.11 -11.04
CA MET A 1 10.59 2.86 -11.41
C MET A 1 9.94 2.29 -10.15
N ASP A 2 8.68 1.91 -10.26
CA ASP A 2 7.86 1.45 -9.13
C ASP A 2 8.24 0.03 -8.70
N TYR A 3 8.34 -0.19 -7.39
CA TYR A 3 8.65 -1.52 -6.82
C TYR A 3 7.54 -2.52 -7.13
N GLY A 4 6.27 -2.09 -7.03
CA GLY A 4 5.13 -2.97 -7.25
C GLY A 4 5.06 -3.50 -8.67
N GLU A 5 5.27 -2.61 -9.65
CA GLU A 5 5.40 -2.95 -11.07
C GLU A 5 6.50 -3.99 -11.31
N LYS A 6 7.73 -3.73 -10.85
CA LYS A 6 8.85 -4.67 -11.04
C LYS A 6 8.68 -6.00 -10.31
N SER A 7 8.04 -5.99 -9.15
CA SER A 7 7.66 -7.21 -8.43
C SER A 7 6.65 -8.02 -9.25
N SER A 8 5.72 -7.38 -9.98
CA SER A 8 4.76 -8.06 -10.86
C SER A 8 5.46 -8.64 -12.06
N GLU A 9 6.32 -7.84 -12.69
CA GLU A 9 7.16 -8.26 -13.81
C GLU A 9 8.03 -9.47 -13.41
N PHE A 10 8.56 -9.49 -12.19
CA PHE A 10 9.33 -10.63 -11.67
C PHE A 10 8.48 -11.91 -11.60
N LEU A 11 7.28 -11.86 -11.00
CA LEU A 11 6.38 -13.01 -10.94
C LEU A 11 5.98 -13.48 -12.35
N GLU A 12 5.63 -12.55 -13.24
CA GLU A 12 5.25 -12.87 -14.62
C GLU A 12 6.38 -13.58 -15.37
N ASN A 13 7.62 -13.05 -15.30
CA ASN A 13 8.77 -13.70 -15.93
C ASN A 13 9.06 -15.09 -15.34
N VAL A 14 8.87 -15.28 -14.03
CA VAL A 14 9.02 -16.60 -13.39
C VAL A 14 7.95 -17.56 -13.88
N LEU A 15 6.69 -17.14 -13.99
CA LEU A 15 5.61 -17.99 -14.50
C LEU A 15 5.83 -18.36 -15.98
N GLU A 16 6.30 -17.42 -16.79
CA GLU A 16 6.68 -17.66 -18.17
C GLU A 16 7.87 -18.62 -18.29
N MET A 17 8.89 -18.45 -17.45
CA MET A 17 9.99 -19.40 -17.32
C MET A 17 9.46 -20.81 -17.03
N ARG A 18 8.53 -20.97 -16.07
CA ARG A 18 7.91 -22.27 -15.74
C ARG A 18 7.09 -22.86 -16.89
N ARG A 19 6.40 -22.02 -17.66
CA ARG A 19 5.63 -22.42 -18.84
C ARG A 19 6.55 -23.01 -19.91
N TYR A 20 7.61 -22.29 -20.27
CA TYR A 20 8.58 -22.74 -21.27
C TYR A 20 9.40 -23.94 -20.79
N GLU A 21 9.70 -24.03 -19.49
CA GLU A 21 10.33 -25.21 -18.89
C GLU A 21 9.49 -26.46 -19.12
N LYS A 22 8.20 -26.40 -18.77
CA LYS A 22 7.27 -27.51 -18.98
C LYS A 22 7.19 -27.89 -20.45
N ASN A 23 7.06 -26.90 -21.33
CA ASN A 23 6.95 -27.14 -22.78
C ASN A 23 8.23 -27.76 -23.35
N TYR A 24 9.40 -27.28 -22.94
CA TYR A 24 10.67 -27.85 -23.38
C TYR A 24 10.84 -29.31 -22.96
N PHE A 25 10.54 -29.66 -21.71
CA PHE A 25 10.66 -31.06 -21.27
C PHE A 25 9.58 -31.97 -21.86
N LEU A 26 8.44 -31.42 -22.30
CA LEU A 26 7.37 -32.19 -22.93
C LEU A 26 7.60 -32.41 -24.43
N TYR A 27 8.07 -31.38 -25.14
CA TYR A 27 8.14 -31.38 -26.60
C TYR A 27 9.57 -31.35 -27.17
N HIS A 28 10.58 -31.06 -26.33
CA HIS A 28 11.98 -30.92 -26.71
C HIS A 28 12.25 -29.90 -27.84
N ASN A 29 11.39 -28.90 -27.97
CA ASN A 29 11.53 -27.84 -28.97
C ASN A 29 12.65 -26.87 -28.59
N LYS A 30 13.53 -26.58 -29.56
CA LYS A 30 14.62 -25.60 -29.36
C LYS A 30 14.11 -24.19 -29.04
N SER A 31 12.98 -23.78 -29.64
CA SER A 31 12.37 -22.47 -29.36
C SER A 31 11.94 -22.33 -27.90
N ASP A 32 11.33 -23.37 -27.32
CA ASP A 32 10.93 -23.39 -25.92
C ASP A 32 12.16 -23.32 -25.00
N PHE A 33 13.26 -23.97 -25.37
CA PHE A 33 14.52 -23.88 -24.63
C PHE A 33 15.15 -22.48 -24.64
N GLU A 34 15.17 -21.81 -25.79
CA GLU A 34 15.70 -20.44 -25.88
C GLU A 34 14.80 -19.46 -25.11
N ASN A 35 13.48 -19.60 -25.21
CA ASN A 35 12.55 -18.79 -24.42
C ASN A 35 12.72 -19.04 -22.91
N LEU A 36 12.88 -20.30 -22.51
CA LEU A 36 13.19 -20.66 -21.13
C LEU A 36 14.44 -19.93 -20.62
N LYS A 37 15.53 -19.96 -21.39
CA LYS A 37 16.78 -19.25 -21.03
C LYS A 37 16.56 -17.73 -20.94
N ASN A 38 15.82 -17.15 -21.89
CA ASN A 38 15.53 -15.72 -21.88
C ASN A 38 14.73 -15.29 -20.65
N TYR A 39 13.65 -16.01 -20.33
CA TYR A 39 12.84 -15.72 -19.14
C TYR A 39 13.57 -16.02 -17.84
N PHE A 40 14.45 -17.03 -17.81
CA PHE A 40 15.34 -17.30 -16.68
C PHE A 40 16.27 -16.11 -16.41
N VAL A 41 16.95 -15.58 -17.44
CA VAL A 41 17.85 -14.43 -17.30
C VAL A 41 17.08 -13.20 -16.81
N LYS A 42 15.94 -12.87 -17.44
CA LYS A 42 15.08 -11.76 -17.00
C LYS A 42 14.65 -11.90 -15.53
N SER A 43 14.24 -13.10 -15.14
CA SER A 43 13.84 -13.40 -13.76
C SER A 43 15.01 -13.21 -12.79
N LYS A 44 16.20 -13.68 -13.15
CA LYS A 44 17.41 -13.55 -12.33
C LYS A 44 17.83 -12.08 -12.19
N ASP A 45 17.81 -11.31 -13.27
CA ASP A 45 18.18 -9.90 -13.25
C ASP A 45 17.21 -9.07 -12.40
N LEU A 46 15.90 -9.34 -12.51
CA LEU A 46 14.88 -8.74 -11.65
C LEU A 46 15.05 -9.16 -10.19
N PHE A 47 15.39 -10.43 -9.91
CA PHE A 47 15.68 -10.90 -8.56
C PHE A 47 16.85 -10.12 -7.94
N GLU A 48 17.99 -10.00 -8.63
CA GLU A 48 19.15 -9.26 -8.13
C GLU A 48 18.85 -7.77 -7.92
N LEU A 49 18.10 -7.17 -8.83
CA LEU A 49 17.67 -5.78 -8.72
C LEU A 49 16.76 -5.54 -7.50
N LEU A 50 15.81 -6.44 -7.25
CA LEU A 50 14.80 -6.30 -6.20
C LEU A 50 15.26 -6.86 -4.84
N LYS A 51 16.37 -7.61 -4.82
CA LYS A 51 16.95 -8.25 -3.63
C LYS A 51 17.02 -7.33 -2.40
N PRO A 52 17.52 -6.07 -2.49
CA PRO A 52 17.58 -5.19 -1.32
C PRO A 52 16.19 -4.83 -0.78
N GLN A 53 15.19 -4.68 -1.66
CA GLN A 53 13.83 -4.31 -1.31
C GLN A 53 13.08 -5.50 -0.69
N PHE A 54 13.31 -6.72 -1.19
CA PHE A 54 12.80 -7.94 -0.58
C PHE A 54 13.25 -8.09 0.87
N ILE A 55 14.54 -7.87 1.14
CA ILE A 55 15.10 -7.91 2.50
C ILE A 55 14.47 -6.82 3.38
N LYS A 56 14.35 -5.59 2.85
CA LYS A 56 13.76 -4.46 3.58
C LYS A 56 12.29 -4.70 3.97
N LEU A 57 11.50 -5.30 3.09
CA LEU A 57 10.06 -5.53 3.31
C LEU A 57 9.77 -6.81 4.10
N ASN A 58 10.67 -7.78 4.06
CA ASN A 58 10.53 -9.05 4.78
C ASN A 58 11.90 -9.57 5.25
N PRO A 59 12.41 -9.16 6.42
CA PRO A 59 13.74 -9.57 6.89
C PRO A 59 13.94 -11.09 7.02
N GLU A 60 12.87 -11.86 7.19
CA GLU A 60 12.89 -13.33 7.30
C GLU A 60 12.92 -14.04 5.93
N ILE A 61 12.90 -13.28 4.83
CA ILE A 61 12.89 -13.83 3.48
C ILE A 61 14.19 -14.57 3.17
N LYS A 62 14.09 -15.80 2.66
CA LYS A 62 15.24 -16.67 2.38
C LYS A 62 15.93 -16.32 1.05
N VAL A 63 16.41 -15.09 0.92
CA VAL A 63 17.05 -14.57 -0.30
C VAL A 63 18.32 -15.37 -0.66
N ASP A 64 19.17 -15.70 0.30
CA ASP A 64 20.41 -16.48 0.04
C ASP A 64 20.12 -17.87 -0.52
N LYS A 65 19.01 -18.49 -0.09
CA LYS A 65 18.55 -19.76 -0.64
C LYS A 65 18.14 -19.59 -2.11
N MET A 66 17.44 -18.49 -2.43
CA MET A 66 17.00 -18.23 -3.80
C MET A 66 18.15 -17.91 -4.75
N GLU A 67 19.14 -17.16 -4.29
CA GLU A 67 20.36 -16.91 -5.07
C GLU A 67 21.04 -18.24 -5.45
N LYS A 68 21.21 -19.15 -4.48
CA LYS A 68 21.73 -20.50 -4.73
C LYS A 68 20.86 -21.30 -5.70
N ASN A 69 19.53 -21.16 -5.61
CA ASN A 69 18.61 -21.83 -6.53
C ASN A 69 18.76 -21.30 -7.96
N PHE A 70 18.83 -19.98 -8.17
CA PHE A 70 19.07 -19.38 -9.49
C PHE A 70 20.40 -19.82 -10.08
N ILE A 71 21.48 -19.84 -9.29
CA ILE A 71 22.80 -20.33 -9.73
C ILE A 71 22.71 -21.81 -10.15
N SER A 72 22.10 -22.64 -9.30
CA SER A 72 22.00 -24.08 -9.55
C SER A 72 21.13 -24.40 -10.77
N TYR A 73 20.01 -23.69 -10.93
CA TYR A 73 19.14 -23.77 -12.09
C TYR A 73 19.88 -23.39 -13.38
N GLY A 74 20.60 -22.26 -13.37
CA GLY A 74 21.38 -21.79 -14.53
C GLY A 74 22.49 -22.77 -14.92
N ASN A 75 23.19 -23.36 -13.94
CA ASN A 75 24.20 -24.38 -14.20
C ASN A 75 23.60 -25.63 -14.86
N LEU A 76 22.41 -26.05 -14.44
CA LEU A 76 21.70 -27.19 -15.04
C LEU A 76 21.20 -26.87 -16.45
N LEU A 77 20.72 -25.65 -16.72
CA LEU A 77 20.37 -25.23 -18.08
C LEU A 77 21.58 -25.26 -19.03
N ASN A 78 22.75 -24.83 -18.55
CA ASN A 78 23.99 -24.90 -19.34
C ASN A 78 24.49 -26.34 -19.51
N ALA A 79 24.20 -27.24 -18.58
CA ALA A 79 24.49 -28.66 -18.78
C ALA A 79 23.61 -29.25 -19.89
N LEU A 80 22.34 -28.84 -19.98
CA LEU A 80 21.41 -29.32 -21.02
C LEU A 80 21.84 -28.96 -22.45
N THR A 81 22.53 -27.83 -22.68
CA THR A 81 22.99 -27.47 -24.02
C THR A 81 23.95 -28.48 -24.64
N ASN A 82 24.65 -29.26 -23.83
CA ASN A 82 25.68 -30.21 -24.28
C ASN A 82 25.22 -31.67 -24.25
N LEU A 83 23.97 -31.93 -23.87
CA LEU A 83 23.45 -33.29 -23.68
C LEU A 83 22.48 -33.67 -24.79
N ASN A 84 22.47 -34.96 -25.17
CA ASN A 84 21.53 -35.47 -26.15
C ASN A 84 20.19 -35.75 -25.44
N PRO A 85 19.03 -35.28 -25.96
CA PRO A 85 17.70 -35.52 -25.38
C PRO A 85 17.39 -36.96 -24.96
N LYS A 86 18.08 -37.95 -25.53
CA LYS A 86 17.90 -39.39 -25.23
C LYS A 86 18.74 -39.89 -24.06
N ASP A 87 19.57 -39.06 -23.45
CA ASP A 87 20.43 -39.46 -22.34
C ASP A 87 19.63 -39.67 -21.05
N ARG A 88 19.77 -40.84 -20.41
CA ARG A 88 19.14 -41.12 -19.10
C ARG A 88 19.50 -40.10 -18.01
N TYR A 89 20.60 -39.37 -18.19
CA TYR A 89 21.01 -38.30 -17.30
C TYR A 89 20.05 -37.10 -17.32
N ILE A 90 19.32 -36.90 -18.42
CA ILE A 90 18.37 -35.79 -18.57
C ILE A 90 17.21 -35.89 -17.60
N LEU A 91 16.70 -37.10 -17.30
CA LEU A 91 15.62 -37.26 -16.31
C LEU A 91 16.02 -36.74 -14.93
N LYS A 92 17.28 -36.98 -14.52
CA LYS A 92 17.81 -36.46 -13.24
C LYS A 92 18.01 -34.95 -13.27
N ILE A 93 18.39 -34.39 -14.41
CA ILE A 93 18.52 -32.94 -14.59
C ILE A 93 17.15 -32.27 -14.56
N GLU A 94 16.18 -32.83 -15.30
CA GLU A 94 14.80 -32.36 -15.37
C GLU A 94 14.18 -32.30 -13.98
N GLU A 95 14.31 -33.36 -13.18
CA GLU A 95 13.81 -33.39 -11.81
C GLU A 95 14.40 -32.25 -10.96
N LYS A 96 15.73 -32.04 -11.04
CA LYS A 96 16.40 -30.96 -10.31
C LYS A 96 15.96 -29.58 -10.79
N ILE A 97 15.87 -29.37 -12.10
CA ILE A 97 15.39 -28.11 -12.70
C ILE A 97 13.95 -27.84 -12.23
N ARG A 98 13.06 -28.84 -12.25
CA ARG A 98 11.69 -28.70 -11.77
C ARG A 98 11.63 -28.35 -10.29
N ASN A 99 12.48 -28.94 -9.46
CA ASN A 99 12.56 -28.64 -8.04
C ASN A 99 13.01 -27.19 -7.80
N TYR A 100 14.11 -26.76 -8.42
CA TYR A 100 14.58 -25.37 -8.28
C TYR A 100 13.57 -24.37 -8.84
N GLY A 101 12.96 -24.64 -10.00
CA GLY A 101 11.95 -23.77 -10.58
C GLY A 101 10.67 -23.69 -9.73
N SER A 102 10.25 -24.79 -9.10
CA SER A 102 9.14 -24.79 -8.14
C SER A 102 9.43 -23.89 -6.92
N GLU A 103 10.64 -24.00 -6.37
CA GLU A 103 11.06 -23.15 -5.25
C GLU A 103 11.13 -21.67 -5.64
N ILE A 104 11.61 -21.35 -6.85
CA ILE A 104 11.64 -19.98 -7.39
C ILE A 104 10.21 -19.44 -7.59
N SER A 105 9.28 -20.25 -8.13
CA SER A 105 7.86 -19.86 -8.31
C SER A 105 7.19 -19.53 -6.98
N LYS A 106 7.31 -20.43 -6.00
CA LYS A 106 6.75 -20.22 -4.66
C LYS A 106 7.33 -18.98 -3.99
N PHE A 107 8.61 -18.72 -4.20
CA PHE A 107 9.24 -17.51 -3.69
C PHE A 107 8.65 -16.24 -4.32
N ALA A 108 8.53 -16.19 -5.64
CA ALA A 108 7.93 -15.07 -6.35
C ALA A 108 6.47 -14.83 -5.92
N GLU A 109 5.68 -15.90 -5.78
CA GLU A 109 4.31 -15.83 -5.27
C GLU A 109 4.27 -15.30 -3.84
N SER A 110 5.18 -15.75 -2.97
CA SER A 110 5.24 -15.31 -1.57
C SER A 110 5.54 -13.81 -1.44
N ILE A 111 6.38 -13.26 -2.32
CA ILE A 111 6.64 -11.82 -2.40
C ILE A 111 5.35 -11.08 -2.72
N LYS A 112 4.60 -11.55 -3.72
CA LYS A 112 3.34 -10.90 -4.11
C LYS A 112 2.25 -10.97 -3.06
N ILE A 113 2.14 -12.09 -2.37
CA ILE A 113 1.22 -12.23 -1.25
C ILE A 113 1.60 -11.25 -0.13
N LYS A 114 2.89 -11.14 0.19
CA LYS A 114 3.39 -10.23 1.23
C LYS A 114 3.18 -8.76 0.86
N GLU A 115 3.44 -8.39 -0.39
CA GLU A 115 3.20 -7.06 -0.92
C GLU A 115 1.73 -6.65 -0.78
N LYS A 116 0.82 -7.53 -1.24
CA LYS A 116 -0.63 -7.31 -1.10
C LYS A 116 -1.05 -7.19 0.36
N PHE A 117 -0.51 -8.04 1.25
CA PHE A 117 -0.78 -7.96 2.68
C PHE A 117 -0.34 -6.62 3.29
N ILE A 118 0.86 -6.15 2.95
CA ILE A 118 1.38 -4.85 3.41
C ILE A 118 0.46 -3.72 2.92
N LEU A 119 0.13 -3.69 1.63
CA LEU A 119 -0.71 -2.65 1.03
C LEU A 119 -2.12 -2.61 1.65
N THR A 120 -2.76 -3.77 1.79
CA THR A 120 -4.10 -3.86 2.41
C THR A 120 -4.10 -3.40 3.87
N ASN A 121 -3.04 -3.68 4.63
CA ASN A 121 -2.92 -3.17 5.99
C ASN A 121 -2.74 -1.65 6.04
N TYR A 122 -1.92 -1.06 5.15
CA TYR A 122 -1.81 0.40 5.06
C TYR A 122 -3.15 1.06 4.73
N ILE A 123 -3.87 0.53 3.74
CA ILE A 123 -5.20 1.03 3.37
C ILE A 123 -6.18 0.91 4.54
N ARG A 124 -6.17 -0.22 5.26
CA ARG A 124 -7.04 -0.42 6.43
C ARG A 124 -6.73 0.57 7.55
N SER A 125 -5.45 0.79 7.85
CA SER A 125 -5.03 1.76 8.86
C SER A 125 -5.41 3.19 8.48
N ALA A 126 -5.18 3.58 7.23
CA ALA A 126 -5.57 4.90 6.72
C ALA A 126 -7.09 5.11 6.81
N LYS A 127 -7.89 4.11 6.39
CA LYS A 127 -9.35 4.15 6.51
C LYS A 127 -9.81 4.37 7.95
N ASN A 128 -9.21 3.68 8.91
CA ASN A 128 -9.56 3.87 10.32
C ASN A 128 -9.28 5.29 10.79
N LEU A 129 -8.13 5.88 10.42
CA LEU A 129 -7.82 7.27 10.74
C LEU A 129 -8.85 8.24 10.15
N PHE A 130 -9.22 8.07 8.88
CA PHE A 130 -10.26 8.92 8.26
C PHE A 130 -11.61 8.79 8.96
N LEU A 131 -12.01 7.59 9.38
CA LEU A 131 -13.24 7.39 10.14
C LEU A 131 -13.18 8.10 11.50
N PHE A 132 -12.06 7.98 12.22
CA PHE A 132 -11.86 8.70 13.49
C PHE A 132 -11.90 10.22 13.30
N PHE A 133 -11.20 10.75 12.30
CA PHE A 133 -11.21 12.19 12.00
C PHE A 133 -12.59 12.67 11.59
N SER A 134 -13.32 11.91 10.77
CA SER A 134 -14.68 12.25 10.37
C SER A 134 -15.64 12.28 11.56
N LEU A 135 -15.53 11.31 12.47
CA LEU A 135 -16.33 11.26 13.68
C LEU A 135 -15.99 12.45 14.61
N PHE A 136 -14.70 12.70 14.83
CA PHE A 136 -14.22 13.81 15.63
C PHE A 136 -14.69 15.16 15.10
N LEU A 137 -14.56 15.39 13.79
CA LEU A 137 -14.98 16.63 13.14
C LEU A 137 -16.50 16.83 13.22
N SER A 138 -17.27 15.76 13.08
CA SER A 138 -18.73 15.79 13.25
C SER A 138 -19.14 16.18 14.67
N LEU A 139 -18.54 15.55 15.69
CA LEU A 139 -18.77 15.93 17.09
C LEU A 139 -18.37 17.38 17.36
N PHE A 140 -17.21 17.80 16.84
CA PHE A 140 -16.70 19.15 17.03
C PHE A 140 -17.61 20.20 16.37
N ALA A 141 -18.15 19.91 15.19
CA ALA A 141 -19.11 20.80 14.52
C ALA A 141 -20.41 20.93 15.33
N LEU A 142 -20.92 19.82 15.88
CA LEU A 142 -22.13 19.82 16.71
C LEU A 142 -21.94 20.61 18.00
N THR A 143 -20.84 20.39 18.73
CA THR A 143 -20.55 21.13 19.98
C THR A 143 -20.28 22.60 19.69
N GLY A 144 -19.59 22.92 18.60
CA GLY A 144 -19.39 24.28 18.11
C GLY A 144 -20.72 24.98 17.85
N LEU A 145 -21.64 24.36 17.11
CA LEU A 145 -22.96 24.92 16.84
C LEU A 145 -23.76 25.18 18.12
N LEU A 146 -23.78 24.23 19.06
CA LEU A 146 -24.47 24.41 20.34
C LEU A 146 -23.88 25.56 21.17
N PHE A 147 -22.55 25.66 21.20
CA PHE A 147 -21.85 26.74 21.90
C PHE A 147 -22.16 28.11 21.29
N TRP A 148 -22.10 28.22 19.96
CA TRP A 148 -22.45 29.43 19.22
C TRP A 148 -23.92 29.83 19.41
N TYR A 149 -24.84 28.86 19.35
CA TYR A 149 -26.27 29.07 19.62
C TYR A 149 -26.47 29.65 21.02
N LYS A 150 -25.85 29.05 22.04
CA LYS A 150 -25.99 29.51 23.43
C LYS A 150 -25.43 30.92 23.62
N LEU A 151 -24.26 31.22 23.07
CA LEU A 151 -23.66 32.56 23.17
C LEU A 151 -24.54 33.62 22.50
N LEU A 152 -24.88 33.44 21.22
CA LEU A 152 -25.59 34.46 20.46
C LEU A 152 -27.01 34.69 21.00
N ILE A 153 -27.76 33.63 21.27
CA ILE A 153 -29.16 33.77 21.68
C ILE A 153 -29.28 34.22 23.13
N SER A 154 -28.40 33.75 24.03
CA SER A 154 -28.40 34.25 25.40
C SER A 154 -28.09 35.74 25.42
N SER A 155 -27.06 36.18 24.68
CA SER A 155 -26.68 37.60 24.66
C SER A 155 -27.76 38.47 23.98
N LEU A 156 -28.43 37.98 22.93
CA LEU A 156 -29.58 38.67 22.33
C LEU A 156 -30.78 38.77 23.28
N ASN A 157 -31.13 37.70 23.99
CA ASN A 157 -32.21 37.71 24.99
C ASN A 157 -31.92 38.70 26.12
N THR A 158 -30.67 38.79 26.58
CA THR A 158 -30.26 39.79 27.59
C THR A 158 -30.49 41.20 27.06
N LEU A 159 -30.07 41.48 25.82
CA LEU A 159 -30.32 42.79 25.19
C LEU A 159 -31.82 43.09 25.06
N GLU A 160 -32.62 42.12 24.62
CA GLU A 160 -34.08 42.29 24.48
C GLU A 160 -34.73 42.66 25.83
N ILE A 161 -34.35 41.96 26.90
CA ILE A 161 -34.85 42.22 28.26
C ILE A 161 -34.45 43.63 28.72
N GLU A 162 -33.19 44.03 28.53
CA GLU A 162 -32.71 45.35 28.95
C GLU A 162 -33.35 46.49 28.14
N VAL A 163 -33.52 46.34 26.83
CA VAL A 163 -34.26 47.30 25.99
C VAL A 163 -35.71 47.42 26.45
N LYS A 164 -36.37 46.31 26.78
CA LYS A 164 -37.75 46.32 27.31
C LYS A 164 -37.85 47.02 28.67
N LYS A 165 -36.84 46.90 29.54
CA LYS A 165 -36.78 47.64 30.82
C LYS A 165 -36.63 49.15 30.60
N ILE A 166 -35.84 49.57 29.61
CA ILE A 166 -35.67 50.98 29.27
C ILE A 166 -36.96 51.56 28.69
N LEU A 167 -37.55 50.89 27.70
CA LEU A 167 -38.80 51.32 27.06
C LEU A 167 -39.98 51.38 28.04
N SER A 168 -40.00 50.52 29.05
CA SER A 168 -41.02 50.55 30.12
C SER A 168 -40.72 51.56 31.24
N GLY A 169 -39.66 52.36 31.12
CA GLY A 169 -39.26 53.38 32.10
C GLY A 169 -38.70 52.81 33.41
N LYS A 170 -38.40 51.50 33.47
CA LYS A 170 -37.89 50.82 34.67
C LYS A 170 -36.38 50.93 34.83
N SER A 171 -35.64 51.29 33.78
CA SER A 171 -34.20 51.53 33.82
C SER A 171 -33.81 52.68 32.89
N LYS A 172 -32.74 53.40 33.21
CA LYS A 172 -32.11 54.40 32.32
C LYS A 172 -30.86 53.89 31.63
N GLU A 173 -30.33 52.75 32.07
CA GLU A 173 -29.08 52.18 31.57
C GLU A 173 -29.29 50.72 31.16
N ALA A 174 -28.64 50.31 30.06
CA ALA A 174 -28.65 48.94 29.56
C ALA A 174 -27.36 48.23 29.97
N ILE A 175 -27.47 47.01 30.51
CA ILE A 175 -26.33 46.11 30.67
C ILE A 175 -26.13 45.38 29.34
N VAL A 176 -25.05 45.72 28.64
CA VAL A 176 -24.71 45.14 27.34
C VAL A 176 -23.79 43.93 27.55
N PRO A 177 -24.09 42.76 26.95
CA PRO A 177 -23.20 41.61 27.02
C PRO A 177 -21.82 41.91 26.42
N PRO A 178 -20.73 41.30 26.95
CA PRO A 178 -19.36 41.58 26.52
C PRO A 178 -19.13 41.41 25.01
N GLU A 179 -19.84 40.47 24.39
CA GLU A 179 -19.71 40.18 22.95
C GLU A 179 -20.19 41.34 22.05
N PHE A 180 -21.07 42.20 22.57
CA PHE A 180 -21.63 43.34 21.85
C PHE A 180 -21.01 44.68 22.25
N GLN A 181 -20.09 44.68 23.21
CA GLN A 181 -19.51 45.90 23.76
C GLN A 181 -18.69 46.67 22.71
N HIS A 182 -18.01 45.96 21.80
CA HIS A 182 -17.30 46.56 20.67
C HIS A 182 -18.24 47.34 19.71
N PHE A 183 -19.48 46.90 19.51
CA PHE A 183 -20.45 47.63 18.68
C PHE A 183 -20.81 48.96 19.33
N ILE A 184 -21.04 48.98 20.64
CA ILE A 184 -21.32 50.21 21.38
C ILE A 184 -20.14 51.18 21.32
N ASP A 185 -18.92 50.68 21.49
CA ASP A 185 -17.70 51.51 21.42
C ASP A 185 -17.48 52.12 20.03
N THR A 186 -17.93 51.45 18.97
CA THR A 186 -17.88 51.95 17.60
C THR A 186 -18.90 53.09 17.38
N PHE A 187 -20.13 52.93 17.88
CA PHE A 187 -21.16 53.96 17.76
C PHE A 187 -20.94 55.17 18.68
N LYS A 188 -20.31 55.01 19.85
CA LYS A 188 -19.95 56.13 20.74
C LYS A 188 -18.88 57.07 20.18
N LYS A 189 -18.12 56.63 19.17
CA LYS A 189 -17.06 57.44 18.52
C LYS A 189 -17.55 58.27 17.33
N THR A 190 -18.82 58.14 16.95
CA THR A 190 -19.45 58.91 15.87
C THR A 190 -20.38 59.96 16.47
#